data_AF-A0A1L5KMC8-F1
#
_entry.id   AF-A0A1L5KMC8-F1
#
_cell.length_a   1.000
_cell.length_b   1.000
_cell.length_c   1.000
_cell.angle_alpha   90.00
_cell.angle_beta   90.00
_cell.angle_gamma   90.00
#
_symmetry.space_group_name_H-M   'P 1'
#
loop_
_entity.id
_entity.type
_entity.pdbx_description
1 polymer ?
#
loop_
_entity_poly.entity_id
_entity_poly.type
_entity_poly.pdbx_seq_one_letter_code
_entity_poly.pdbx_strand_id
1 'polypeptide(L)'
;NRDYQSLAAGVGFNLNSLGSLSFDVTRSDAQLNNQNKETGYSYRANYSKRFESTGSQLTFAGYRFSDKNFVSMNEYINDTNHYTNYQNEKESYIVTFNQYLESLRLNTYVSLARNTYWDASSNVNYSLSLSRDFDIGPLKNISTSLTFSRINWEDDNQDQLYLNISIPWGTSRTLSYGMQRNQDNKISHTASWYDSSDRNNSWSVSASGDNDEFKDMEASLRASYQHNTENGRLYLSGTSQRDSYYSLNASWNGSFTATRHGAAFHDYSGSADSRFMIDADGAEDIPLNNKRAVTNRYGIGVIPSVSSYITTSLSVDTRNLPENVDIENSVITTTLTEGAIGYAKLDTRKGYQIIGVIR
;
A
#
# COMPACT_ATOMS: atom_id res chain seq x y z
N ASN A 1 -4.82 23.47 -28.16
CA ASN A 1 -3.41 23.29 -28.58
C ASN A 1 -3.42 22.68 -29.98
N ARG A 2 -2.68 23.22 -30.96
CA ARG A 2 -2.73 22.74 -32.37
C ARG A 2 -1.68 21.67 -32.69
N ASP A 3 -0.68 21.57 -31.83
CA ASP A 3 0.54 20.80 -32.09
C ASP A 3 0.47 19.37 -31.52
N TYR A 4 -0.50 19.11 -30.63
CA TYR A 4 -0.86 17.78 -30.19
C TYR A 4 -2.38 17.64 -30.10
N GLN A 5 -2.91 16.60 -30.73
CA GLN A 5 -4.31 16.18 -30.61
C GLN A 5 -4.37 14.67 -30.49
N SER A 6 -5.23 14.15 -29.61
CA SER A 6 -5.51 12.72 -29.54
C SER A 6 -7.01 12.47 -29.44
N LEU A 7 -7.43 11.37 -30.05
CA LEU A 7 -8.81 10.90 -30.05
C LEU A 7 -8.80 9.39 -29.83
N ALA A 8 -9.54 8.93 -28.82
CA ALA A 8 -9.71 7.51 -28.54
C ALA A 8 -11.16 7.10 -28.71
N ALA A 9 -11.38 5.91 -29.26
CA ALA A 9 -12.68 5.26 -29.34
C ALA A 9 -12.52 3.78 -28.99
N GLY A 10 -13.48 3.21 -28.27
CA GLY A 10 -13.40 1.82 -27.84
C GLY A 10 -14.76 1.21 -27.57
N VAL A 11 -14.78 -0.12 -27.51
CA VAL A 11 -15.94 -0.95 -27.25
C VAL A 11 -15.60 -1.99 -26.19
N GLY A 12 -16.57 -2.34 -25.35
CA GLY A 12 -16.43 -3.34 -24.30
C GLY A 12 -17.61 -4.30 -24.31
N PHE A 13 -17.32 -5.59 -24.20
CA PHE A 13 -18.30 -6.66 -24.19
C PHE A 13 -18.14 -7.49 -22.92
N ASN A 14 -19.23 -7.64 -22.17
CA ASN A 14 -19.33 -8.68 -21.17
C ASN A 14 -19.85 -9.94 -21.85
N LEU A 15 -19.03 -10.98 -21.91
CA LEU A 15 -19.32 -12.27 -22.53
C LEU A 15 -19.81 -13.30 -21.50
N ASN A 16 -20.26 -12.85 -20.33
CA ASN A 16 -20.74 -13.67 -19.21
C ASN A 16 -19.70 -14.72 -18.79
N SER A 17 -20.01 -16.01 -19.01
CA SER A 17 -19.14 -17.14 -18.64
C SER A 17 -17.79 -17.16 -19.36
N LEU A 18 -17.67 -16.44 -20.49
CA LEU A 18 -16.42 -16.30 -21.23
C LEU A 18 -15.56 -15.15 -20.72
N GLY A 19 -16.03 -14.32 -19.78
CA GLY A 19 -15.30 -13.17 -19.23
C GLY A 19 -15.72 -11.85 -19.88
N SER A 20 -14.87 -10.84 -19.76
CA SER A 20 -15.08 -9.51 -20.36
C SER A 20 -13.92 -9.17 -21.30
N LEU A 21 -14.23 -8.59 -22.45
CA LEU A 21 -13.29 -8.17 -23.47
C LEU A 21 -13.50 -6.70 -23.78
N SER A 22 -12.43 -5.91 -23.87
CA SER A 22 -12.49 -4.54 -24.37
C SER A 22 -11.46 -4.32 -25.47
N PHE A 23 -11.80 -3.52 -26.46
CA PHE A 23 -10.90 -3.09 -27.51
C PHE A 23 -11.01 -1.57 -27.70
N ASP A 24 -9.88 -0.89 -27.77
CA ASP A 24 -9.82 0.55 -28.05
C ASP A 24 -8.72 0.91 -29.04
N VAL A 25 -8.96 1.98 -29.79
CA VAL A 25 -8.01 2.58 -30.72
C VAL A 25 -7.85 4.05 -30.34
N THR A 26 -6.60 4.47 -30.19
CA THR A 26 -6.24 5.87 -29.96
C THR A 26 -5.46 6.38 -31.16
N ARG A 27 -5.96 7.42 -31.81
CA ARG A 27 -5.24 8.20 -32.82
C ARG A 27 -4.56 9.38 -32.13
N SER A 28 -3.31 9.64 -32.49
CA SER A 28 -2.58 10.85 -32.13
C SER A 28 -2.11 11.58 -33.38
N ASP A 29 -2.25 12.90 -33.39
CA ASP A 29 -1.68 13.80 -34.38
C ASP A 29 -0.74 14.76 -33.64
N ALA A 30 0.57 14.56 -33.76
CA ALA A 30 1.58 15.24 -32.95
C ALA A 30 2.68 15.86 -33.84
N GLN A 31 3.10 17.08 -33.51
CA GLN A 31 4.26 17.73 -34.11
C GLN A 31 5.38 17.84 -33.09
N LEU A 32 6.36 16.93 -33.20
CA LEU A 32 7.56 16.93 -32.36
C LEU A 32 8.54 18.05 -32.78
N ASN A 33 9.40 18.47 -31.87
CA ASN A 33 10.42 19.50 -32.09
C ASN A 33 11.30 19.14 -33.28
N ASN A 34 11.46 20.08 -34.21
CA ASN A 34 12.21 19.90 -35.46
C ASN A 34 11.71 18.74 -36.35
N GLN A 35 10.48 18.27 -36.16
CA GLN A 35 9.85 17.25 -37.00
C GLN A 35 8.56 17.76 -37.64
N ASN A 36 8.13 17.07 -38.69
CA ASN A 36 6.82 17.30 -39.28
C ASN A 36 5.73 16.76 -38.36
N LYS A 37 4.50 17.23 -38.57
CA LYS A 37 3.34 16.67 -37.88
C LYS A 37 3.07 15.27 -38.39
N GLU A 38 3.10 14.30 -37.48
CA GLU A 38 2.89 12.88 -37.76
C GLU A 38 1.55 12.42 -37.16
N THR A 39 0.94 11.44 -37.83
CA THR A 39 -0.26 10.74 -37.34
C THR A 39 0.13 9.31 -37.02
N GLY A 40 -0.28 8.84 -35.84
CA GLY A 40 -0.09 7.46 -35.41
C GLY A 40 -1.26 6.92 -34.61
N TYR A 41 -1.26 5.60 -34.44
CA TYR A 41 -2.34 4.81 -33.86
C TYR A 41 -1.80 3.83 -32.82
N SER A 42 -2.53 3.72 -31.71
CA SER A 42 -2.34 2.70 -30.69
C SER A 42 -3.61 1.86 -30.54
N TYR A 43 -3.45 0.55 -30.53
CA TYR A 43 -4.51 -0.44 -30.45
C TYR A 43 -4.34 -1.21 -29.15
N ARG A 44 -5.40 -1.30 -28.34
CA ARG A 44 -5.36 -2.03 -27.07
C ARG A 44 -6.50 -3.01 -26.98
N ALA A 45 -6.20 -4.24 -26.57
CA ALA A 45 -7.16 -5.29 -26.27
C ALA A 45 -6.95 -5.78 -24.82
N ASN A 46 -7.99 -5.73 -23.99
CA ASN A 46 -7.94 -6.22 -22.61
C ASN A 46 -8.95 -7.35 -22.41
N TYR A 47 -8.56 -8.37 -21.66
CA TYR A 47 -9.43 -9.51 -21.36
C TYR A 47 -9.36 -9.89 -19.88
N SER A 48 -10.51 -10.06 -19.24
CA SER A 48 -10.57 -10.49 -17.84
C SER A 48 -11.58 -11.61 -17.66
N LYS A 49 -11.21 -12.66 -16.93
CA LYS A 49 -12.09 -13.76 -16.59
C LYS A 49 -11.89 -14.21 -15.16
N ARG A 50 -12.99 -14.26 -14.43
CA ARG A 50 -13.07 -14.91 -13.12
C ARG A 50 -13.71 -16.28 -13.27
N PHE A 51 -13.04 -17.30 -12.75
CA PHE A 51 -13.52 -18.68 -12.71
C PHE A 51 -14.11 -18.93 -11.32
N GLU A 52 -15.43 -18.83 -11.20
CA GLU A 52 -16.11 -18.98 -9.91
C GLU A 52 -15.95 -20.39 -9.33
N SER A 53 -15.97 -21.42 -10.18
CA SER A 53 -15.86 -22.83 -9.77
C SER A 53 -14.54 -23.20 -9.10
N THR A 54 -13.47 -22.46 -9.40
CA THR A 54 -12.12 -22.72 -8.85
C THR A 54 -11.61 -21.53 -8.01
N GLY A 55 -12.44 -20.51 -7.78
CA GLY A 55 -12.03 -19.25 -7.15
C GLY A 55 -10.86 -18.55 -7.86
N SER A 56 -10.56 -18.92 -9.12
CA SER A 56 -9.38 -18.45 -9.84
C SER A 56 -9.71 -17.18 -10.64
N GLN A 57 -8.74 -16.29 -10.79
CA GLN A 57 -8.88 -15.09 -11.58
C GLN A 57 -7.73 -15.00 -12.59
N LEU A 58 -8.08 -15.03 -13.88
CA LEU A 58 -7.17 -14.68 -14.95
C LEU A 58 -7.48 -13.25 -15.36
N THR A 59 -6.51 -12.36 -15.16
CA THR A 59 -6.57 -11.00 -15.67
C THR A 59 -5.49 -10.85 -16.73
N PHE A 60 -5.89 -10.93 -18.00
CA PHE A 60 -5.04 -10.51 -19.10
C PHE A 60 -5.22 -9.00 -19.27
N ALA A 61 -4.43 -8.25 -18.48
CA ALA A 61 -4.59 -6.80 -18.35
C ALA A 61 -4.36 -6.04 -19.66
N GLY A 62 -3.70 -6.63 -20.67
CA GLY A 62 -3.90 -6.24 -22.05
C GLY A 62 -2.72 -6.50 -22.98
N TYR A 63 -3.01 -6.54 -24.27
CA TYR A 63 -2.07 -6.37 -25.35
C TYR A 63 -2.26 -4.97 -25.93
N ARG A 64 -1.19 -4.17 -25.95
CA ARG A 64 -1.14 -2.89 -26.65
C ARG A 64 -0.13 -2.98 -27.78
N PHE A 65 -0.50 -2.49 -28.96
CA PHE A 65 0.40 -2.24 -30.06
C PHE A 65 0.29 -0.76 -30.46
N SER A 66 1.41 -0.05 -30.50
CA SER A 66 1.47 1.31 -31.03
C SER A 66 2.35 1.34 -32.26
N ASP A 67 1.85 1.95 -33.33
CA ASP A 67 2.69 2.18 -34.50
C ASP A 67 3.82 3.18 -34.18
N LYS A 68 4.83 3.21 -35.04
CA LYS A 68 6.04 4.02 -34.83
C LYS A 68 5.74 5.53 -34.78
N ASN A 69 4.62 5.97 -35.33
CA ASN A 69 4.27 7.39 -35.42
C ASN A 69 3.34 7.81 -34.27
N PHE A 70 2.91 6.88 -33.44
CA PHE A 70 2.05 7.16 -32.30
C PHE A 70 2.85 7.90 -31.23
N VAL A 71 2.28 8.99 -30.73
CA VAL A 71 2.88 9.80 -29.68
C VAL A 71 1.86 9.99 -28.56
N SER A 72 2.20 9.54 -27.37
CA SER A 72 1.46 9.84 -26.15
C SER A 72 1.68 11.29 -25.71
N MET A 73 0.75 11.84 -24.94
CA MET A 73 0.89 13.20 -24.41
C MET A 73 2.18 13.36 -23.59
N ASN A 74 2.60 12.32 -22.86
CA ASN A 74 3.83 12.35 -22.09
C ASN A 74 5.07 12.43 -22.98
N GLU A 75 5.13 11.66 -24.07
CA GLU A 75 6.23 11.72 -25.04
C GLU A 75 6.29 13.11 -25.71
N TYR A 76 5.13 13.67 -26.10
CA TYR A 76 5.05 15.02 -26.65
C TYR A 76 5.55 16.10 -25.67
N ILE A 77 5.14 16.03 -24.40
CA ILE A 77 5.61 16.96 -23.35
C ILE A 77 7.11 16.79 -23.12
N ASN A 78 7.62 15.57 -23.10
CA ASN A 78 9.05 15.30 -22.92
C ASN A 78 9.88 15.90 -24.06
N ASP A 79 9.44 15.66 -25.30
CA ASP A 79 10.07 16.21 -26.50
C ASP A 79 10.05 17.74 -26.51
N THR A 80 8.92 18.36 -26.16
CA THR A 80 8.78 19.83 -26.06
C THR A 80 9.75 20.42 -25.02
N ASN A 81 9.97 19.70 -23.91
CA ASN A 81 10.90 20.08 -22.85
C ASN A 81 12.36 19.63 -23.11
N HIS A 82 12.67 19.12 -24.31
CA HIS A 82 14.00 18.66 -24.71
C HIS A 82 14.55 17.51 -23.86
N TYR A 83 13.67 16.68 -23.29
CA TYR A 83 14.08 15.41 -22.67
C TYR A 83 14.23 14.35 -23.77
N THR A 84 15.47 13.94 -24.02
CA THR A 84 15.84 13.06 -25.15
C THR A 84 15.77 11.56 -24.84
N ASN A 85 15.39 11.17 -23.62
CA ASN A 85 15.36 9.78 -23.17
C ASN A 85 13.93 9.24 -23.08
N TYR A 86 13.14 9.35 -24.15
CA TYR A 86 11.88 8.62 -24.26
C TYR A 86 12.04 7.51 -25.30
N GLN A 87 11.52 6.33 -24.98
CA GLN A 87 11.56 5.16 -25.85
C GLN A 87 10.17 4.98 -26.45
N ASN A 88 10.10 4.86 -27.77
CA ASN A 88 8.84 4.70 -28.47
C ASN A 88 8.33 3.26 -28.33
N GLU A 89 7.37 3.06 -27.45
CA GLU A 89 6.82 1.73 -27.14
C GLU A 89 6.06 1.14 -28.32
N LYS A 90 6.51 -0.01 -28.78
CA LYS A 90 5.92 -0.78 -29.87
C LYS A 90 4.82 -1.71 -29.39
N GLU A 91 5.14 -2.60 -28.44
CA GLU A 91 4.18 -3.58 -27.91
C GLU A 91 4.30 -3.67 -26.40
N SER A 92 3.16 -3.76 -25.70
CA SER A 92 3.10 -4.12 -24.29
C SER A 92 2.16 -5.29 -24.07
N TYR A 93 2.64 -6.30 -23.35
CA TYR A 93 1.91 -7.49 -22.96
C TYR A 93 1.88 -7.58 -21.45
N ILE A 94 0.69 -7.56 -20.84
CA ILE A 94 0.53 -7.73 -19.40
C ILE A 94 -0.41 -8.89 -19.12
N VAL A 95 0.12 -9.92 -18.46
CA VAL A 95 -0.60 -11.13 -18.05
C VAL A 95 -0.49 -11.24 -16.53
N THR A 96 -1.61 -11.32 -15.83
CA THR A 96 -1.65 -11.73 -14.43
C THR A 96 -2.62 -12.88 -14.25
N PHE A 97 -2.19 -13.90 -13.50
CA PHE A 97 -3.00 -15.08 -13.22
C PHE A 97 -2.88 -15.41 -11.74
N ASN A 98 -4.02 -15.51 -11.07
CA ASN A 98 -4.10 -15.97 -9.70
C ASN A 98 -5.04 -17.17 -9.62
N GLN A 99 -4.58 -18.23 -8.97
CA GLN A 99 -5.39 -19.42 -8.78
C GLN A 99 -5.13 -20.03 -7.42
N TYR A 100 -6.21 -20.28 -6.69
CA TYR A 100 -6.19 -21.15 -5.52
C TYR A 100 -6.50 -22.60 -5.94
N LEU A 101 -5.55 -23.49 -5.70
CA LEU A 101 -5.69 -24.94 -5.91
C LEU A 101 -6.10 -25.59 -4.58
N GLU A 102 -7.40 -25.74 -4.39
CA GLU A 102 -8.00 -26.25 -3.14
C GLU A 102 -7.43 -27.61 -2.71
N SER A 103 -7.30 -28.55 -3.65
CA SER A 103 -6.78 -29.90 -3.40
C SER A 103 -5.37 -29.93 -2.81
N LEU A 104 -4.56 -28.89 -3.09
CA LEU A 104 -3.20 -28.74 -2.58
C LEU A 104 -3.11 -27.68 -1.47
N ARG A 105 -4.18 -26.91 -1.23
CA ARG A 105 -4.17 -25.65 -0.46
C ARG A 105 -3.10 -24.68 -0.94
N LEU A 106 -2.88 -24.62 -2.25
CA LEU A 106 -1.79 -23.87 -2.88
C LEU A 106 -2.33 -22.63 -3.59
N ASN A 107 -1.83 -21.45 -3.22
CA ASN A 107 -2.04 -20.21 -3.94
C ASN A 107 -0.93 -20.04 -4.97
N THR A 108 -1.31 -19.91 -6.23
CA THR A 108 -0.41 -19.64 -7.35
C THR A 108 -0.66 -18.25 -7.90
N TYR A 109 0.39 -17.49 -8.11
CA TYR A 109 0.36 -16.18 -8.74
C TYR A 109 1.41 -16.12 -9.84
N VAL A 110 1.00 -15.70 -11.04
CA VAL A 110 1.88 -15.46 -12.17
C VAL A 110 1.67 -14.03 -12.63
N SER A 111 2.77 -13.32 -12.86
CA SER A 111 2.78 -12.00 -13.49
C SER A 111 3.80 -12.00 -14.60
N LEU A 112 3.43 -11.49 -15.78
CA LEU A 112 4.33 -11.30 -16.91
C LEU A 112 4.04 -9.94 -17.53
N ALA A 113 5.09 -9.15 -17.70
CA ALA A 113 5.06 -7.87 -18.38
C ALA A 113 6.18 -7.88 -19.42
N ARG A 114 5.83 -7.73 -20.69
CA ARG A 114 6.81 -7.60 -21.78
C ARG A 114 6.52 -6.33 -22.54
N ASN A 115 7.52 -5.46 -22.61
CA ASN A 115 7.49 -4.25 -23.41
C ASN A 115 8.54 -4.35 -24.52
N THR A 116 8.19 -3.95 -25.73
CA THR A 116 9.11 -3.82 -26.85
C THR A 116 9.05 -2.39 -27.37
N TYR A 117 10.15 -1.91 -27.94
CA TYR A 117 10.28 -0.54 -28.41
C TYR A 117 10.73 -0.53 -29.87
N TRP A 118 10.46 0.55 -30.59
CA TRP A 118 10.92 0.75 -31.96
C TRP A 118 12.39 1.18 -32.03
N ASP A 119 12.90 1.77 -30.97
CA ASP A 119 14.19 2.46 -30.86
C ASP A 119 15.05 1.97 -29.69
N ALA A 120 14.61 0.96 -28.94
CA ALA A 120 15.30 0.40 -27.79
C ALA A 120 15.12 -1.12 -27.64
N SER A 121 15.96 -1.73 -26.80
CA SER A 121 15.89 -3.14 -26.43
C SER A 121 14.58 -3.49 -25.73
N SER A 122 14.06 -4.70 -25.96
CA SER A 122 12.85 -5.17 -25.28
C SER A 122 13.10 -5.48 -23.81
N ASN A 123 12.13 -5.15 -22.95
CA ASN A 123 12.14 -5.45 -21.52
C ASN A 123 11.13 -6.57 -21.21
N VAL A 124 11.55 -7.58 -20.45
CA VAL A 124 10.69 -8.68 -20.02
C VAL A 124 10.84 -8.91 -18.52
N ASN A 125 9.76 -8.70 -17.78
CA ASN A 125 9.65 -9.01 -16.37
C ASN A 125 8.65 -10.14 -16.19
N TYR A 126 8.99 -11.13 -15.37
CA TYR A 126 8.03 -12.16 -14.98
C TYR A 126 8.25 -12.56 -13.53
N SER A 127 7.18 -13.01 -12.89
CA SER A 127 7.22 -13.65 -11.59
C SER A 127 6.22 -14.81 -11.51
N LEU A 128 6.62 -15.88 -10.83
CA LEU A 128 5.81 -17.02 -10.45
C LEU A 128 5.96 -17.19 -8.96
N SER A 129 4.89 -17.01 -8.20
CA SER A 129 4.82 -17.21 -6.76
C SER A 129 3.89 -18.36 -6.43
N LEU A 130 4.37 -19.30 -5.63
CA LEU A 130 3.64 -20.42 -5.08
C LEU A 130 3.62 -20.27 -3.57
N SER A 131 2.46 -20.27 -2.93
CA SER A 131 2.35 -20.12 -1.48
C SER A 131 1.33 -21.04 -0.87
N ARG A 132 1.63 -21.56 0.32
CA ARG A 132 0.80 -22.54 1.01
C ARG A 132 0.88 -22.34 2.50
N ASP A 133 -0.28 -22.39 3.13
CA ASP A 133 -0.39 -22.43 4.59
C ASP A 133 -0.64 -23.87 5.05
N PHE A 134 0.01 -24.27 6.13
CA PHE A 134 -0.16 -25.59 6.74
C PHE A 134 0.14 -25.57 8.23
N ASP A 135 -0.17 -26.68 8.90
CA ASP A 135 0.04 -26.85 10.33
C ASP A 135 1.11 -27.92 10.55
N ILE A 136 1.98 -27.73 11.55
CA ILE A 136 2.93 -28.73 12.02
C ILE A 136 2.76 -28.90 13.53
N GLY A 137 2.07 -29.97 13.93
CA GLY A 137 1.81 -30.25 15.34
C GLY A 137 1.08 -29.09 16.05
N PRO A 138 1.66 -28.48 17.11
CA PRO A 138 1.06 -27.34 17.79
C PRO A 138 1.22 -26.01 17.02
N LEU A 139 2.11 -25.94 16.04
CA LEU A 139 2.30 -24.75 15.22
C LEU A 139 1.20 -24.70 14.16
N LYS A 140 0.38 -23.65 14.22
CA LYS A 140 -0.73 -23.40 13.32
C LYS A 140 -0.40 -22.26 12.37
N ASN A 141 -0.96 -22.32 11.16
CA ASN A 141 -0.86 -21.24 10.17
C ASN A 141 0.59 -20.92 9.75
N ILE A 142 1.44 -21.94 9.61
CA ILE A 142 2.76 -21.76 9.01
C ILE A 142 2.55 -21.44 7.54
N SER A 143 3.08 -20.30 7.09
CA SER A 143 3.01 -19.86 5.70
C SER A 143 4.34 -20.06 5.01
N THR A 144 4.34 -20.75 3.87
CA THR A 144 5.53 -20.89 3.02
C THR A 144 5.24 -20.33 1.65
N SER A 145 6.17 -19.55 1.09
CA SER A 145 6.10 -19.10 -0.30
C SER A 145 7.42 -19.30 -1.04
N LEU A 146 7.32 -19.61 -2.33
CA LEU A 146 8.42 -19.77 -3.26
C LEU A 146 8.13 -18.89 -4.47
N THR A 147 9.00 -17.92 -4.73
CA THR A 147 8.87 -16.98 -5.84
C THR A 147 10.08 -17.09 -6.76
N PHE A 148 9.82 -17.27 -8.05
CA PHE A 148 10.81 -17.13 -9.11
C PHE A 148 10.49 -15.84 -9.84
N SER A 149 11.47 -14.98 -10.06
CA SER A 149 11.26 -13.75 -10.81
C SER A 149 12.47 -13.38 -11.64
N ARG A 150 12.20 -12.78 -12.81
CA ARG A 150 13.18 -12.04 -13.60
C ARG A 150 12.75 -10.59 -13.65
N ILE A 151 13.70 -9.72 -13.35
CA ILE A 151 13.57 -8.28 -13.59
C ILE A 151 14.64 -7.90 -14.60
N ASN A 152 14.24 -7.21 -15.66
CA ASN A 152 15.15 -6.59 -16.58
C ASN A 152 15.40 -5.15 -16.12
N TRP A 153 16.66 -4.85 -15.80
CA TRP A 153 17.14 -3.54 -15.41
C TRP A 153 18.21 -3.10 -16.40
N GLU A 154 17.94 -1.99 -17.11
CA GLU A 154 18.76 -1.54 -18.24
C GLU A 154 18.89 -2.64 -19.31
N ASP A 155 20.08 -3.23 -19.46
CA ASP A 155 20.37 -4.32 -20.40
C ASP A 155 20.62 -5.67 -19.70
N ASP A 156 20.54 -5.72 -18.36
CA ASP A 156 20.83 -6.92 -17.57
C ASP A 156 19.55 -7.60 -17.06
N ASN A 157 19.56 -8.93 -17.14
CA ASN A 157 18.48 -9.78 -16.66
C ASN A 157 18.82 -10.34 -15.28
N GLN A 158 18.16 -9.84 -14.25
CA GLN A 158 18.33 -10.30 -12.88
C GLN A 158 17.31 -11.38 -12.54
N ASP A 159 17.78 -12.63 -12.55
CA ASP A 159 17.02 -13.78 -12.06
C ASP A 159 17.13 -13.91 -10.55
N GLN A 160 16.00 -14.16 -9.90
CA GLN A 160 15.92 -14.34 -8.46
C GLN A 160 15.00 -15.50 -8.11
N LEU A 161 15.44 -16.31 -7.14
CA LEU A 161 14.62 -17.31 -6.47
C LEU A 161 14.52 -16.93 -5.00
N TYR A 162 13.30 -16.76 -4.51
CA TYR A 162 13.01 -16.38 -3.13
C TYR A 162 12.14 -17.44 -2.45
N LEU A 163 12.62 -18.01 -1.35
CA LEU A 163 11.85 -18.85 -0.45
C LEU A 163 11.60 -18.07 0.84
N ASN A 164 10.37 -18.07 1.33
CA ASN A 164 10.01 -17.50 2.62
C ASN A 164 9.20 -18.50 3.43
N ILE A 165 9.50 -18.62 4.70
CA ILE A 165 8.77 -19.42 5.68
C ILE A 165 8.44 -18.48 6.84
N SER A 166 7.18 -18.41 7.22
CA SER A 166 6.67 -17.59 8.31
C SER A 166 5.93 -18.48 9.30
N ILE A 167 6.37 -18.45 10.55
CA ILE A 167 5.88 -19.28 11.64
C ILE A 167 5.29 -18.35 12.70
N PRO A 168 3.96 -18.28 12.81
CA PRO A 168 3.31 -17.58 13.92
C PRO A 168 3.68 -18.24 15.25
N TRP A 169 4.07 -17.43 16.23
CA TRP A 169 4.32 -17.87 17.60
C TRP A 169 3.30 -17.21 18.53
N GLY A 170 2.27 -17.96 18.91
CA GLY A 170 1.13 -17.39 19.62
C GLY A 170 0.31 -16.47 18.70
N THR A 171 -0.26 -15.40 19.24
CA THR A 171 -1.20 -14.52 18.52
C THR A 171 -0.57 -13.23 17.99
N SER A 172 0.63 -12.88 18.44
CA SER A 172 1.22 -11.55 18.22
C SER A 172 2.69 -11.55 17.85
N ARG A 173 3.29 -12.73 17.64
CA ARG A 173 4.71 -12.87 17.28
C ARG A 173 4.85 -13.73 16.04
N THR A 174 5.90 -13.48 15.28
CA THR A 174 6.19 -14.23 14.06
C THR A 174 7.69 -14.42 13.90
N LEU A 175 8.10 -15.66 13.67
CA LEU A 175 9.46 -16.01 13.27
C LEU A 175 9.45 -16.28 11.78
N SER A 176 10.32 -15.61 11.03
CA SER A 176 10.40 -15.75 9.58
C SER A 176 11.81 -16.10 9.14
N TYR A 177 11.90 -16.96 8.13
CA TYR A 177 13.13 -17.32 7.44
C TYR A 177 12.96 -17.09 5.95
N GLY A 178 13.86 -16.32 5.37
CA GLY A 178 13.97 -16.07 3.94
C GLY A 178 15.27 -16.62 3.39
N MET A 179 15.21 -17.16 2.18
CA MET A 179 16.37 -17.51 1.37
C MET A 179 16.19 -16.88 -0.01
N GLN A 180 17.20 -16.16 -0.48
CA GLN A 180 17.22 -15.57 -1.81
C GLN A 180 18.45 -16.07 -2.55
N ARG A 181 18.28 -16.53 -3.78
CA ARG A 181 19.36 -16.82 -4.73
C ARG A 181 19.28 -15.81 -5.86
N ASN A 182 20.38 -15.11 -6.13
CA ASN A 182 20.47 -14.16 -7.24
C ASN A 182 21.00 -14.82 -8.53
N GLN A 183 21.13 -14.03 -9.60
CA GLN A 183 21.62 -14.47 -10.91
C GLN A 183 23.02 -15.08 -10.87
N ASP A 184 23.88 -14.61 -9.95
CA ASP A 184 25.26 -15.07 -9.79
C ASP A 184 25.35 -16.34 -8.93
N ASN A 185 24.22 -16.95 -8.60
CA ASN A 185 24.08 -18.09 -7.70
C ASN A 185 24.51 -17.84 -6.26
N LYS A 186 24.69 -16.57 -5.88
CA LYS A 186 24.92 -16.16 -4.50
C LYS A 186 23.62 -16.34 -3.72
N ILE A 187 23.71 -17.05 -2.59
CA ILE A 187 22.57 -17.33 -1.73
C ILE A 187 22.70 -16.46 -0.48
N SER A 188 21.69 -15.65 -0.23
CA SER A 188 21.54 -14.90 1.01
C SER A 188 20.41 -15.47 1.85
N HIS A 189 20.62 -15.51 3.15
CA HIS A 189 19.65 -15.94 4.14
C HIS A 189 19.20 -14.75 4.97
N THR A 190 17.98 -14.79 5.48
CA THR A 190 17.46 -13.80 6.41
C THR A 190 16.60 -14.48 7.46
N ALA A 191 16.97 -14.36 8.73
CA ALA A 191 16.14 -14.79 9.85
C ALA A 191 15.60 -13.54 10.55
N SER A 192 14.30 -13.49 10.81
CA SER A 192 13.63 -12.34 11.42
C SER A 192 12.68 -12.77 12.53
N TRP A 193 12.62 -11.98 13.59
CA TRP A 193 11.63 -12.10 14.64
C TRP A 193 10.89 -10.79 14.78
N TYR A 194 9.57 -10.86 14.70
CA TYR A 194 8.64 -9.75 14.90
C TYR A 194 7.77 -10.00 16.14
N ASP A 195 7.58 -8.95 16.94
CA ASP A 195 6.69 -8.95 18.11
C ASP A 195 5.78 -7.71 18.07
N SER A 196 4.49 -7.97 18.23
CA SER A 196 3.41 -6.97 18.32
C SER A 196 2.47 -7.25 19.50
N SER A 197 2.96 -7.93 20.54
CA SER A 197 2.22 -8.25 21.76
C SER A 197 1.69 -7.01 22.47
N ASP A 198 2.47 -5.92 22.42
CA ASP A 198 1.96 -4.57 22.66
C ASP A 198 1.62 -3.91 21.32
N ARG A 199 0.33 -3.68 21.09
CA ARG A 199 -0.19 -3.08 19.86
C ARG A 199 0.38 -1.68 19.58
N ASN A 200 0.75 -0.94 20.62
CA ASN A 200 1.32 0.39 20.49
C ASN A 200 2.84 0.37 20.39
N ASN A 201 3.49 -0.78 20.61
CA ASN A 201 4.93 -0.93 20.68
C ASN A 201 5.36 -2.23 19.98
N SER A 202 5.37 -2.21 18.64
CA SER A 202 5.86 -3.36 17.87
C SER A 202 7.33 -3.20 17.53
N TRP A 203 8.07 -4.31 17.48
CA TRP A 203 9.48 -4.30 17.10
C TRP A 203 9.83 -5.53 16.26
N SER A 204 10.92 -5.42 15.51
CA SER A 204 11.53 -6.55 14.82
C SER A 204 13.04 -6.54 14.94
N VAL A 205 13.62 -7.72 14.90
CA VAL A 205 15.05 -7.92 14.72
C VAL A 205 15.28 -8.92 13.61
N SER A 206 16.29 -8.70 12.78
CA SER A 206 16.65 -9.63 11.70
C SER A 206 18.15 -9.70 11.49
N ALA A 207 18.64 -10.88 11.15
CA ALA A 207 19.99 -11.10 10.66
C ALA A 207 19.92 -11.57 9.20
N SER A 208 20.66 -10.91 8.32
CA SER A 208 20.70 -11.23 6.90
C SER A 208 22.13 -11.22 6.37
N GLY A 209 22.48 -12.19 5.56
CA GLY A 209 23.77 -12.24 4.88
C GLY A 209 23.88 -13.44 3.95
N ASP A 210 24.92 -13.48 3.15
CA ASP A 210 25.28 -14.70 2.41
C ASP A 210 26.16 -15.64 3.26
N ASN A 211 26.46 -16.82 2.69
CA ASN A 211 27.27 -17.83 3.37
C ASN A 211 28.65 -17.35 3.82
N ASP A 212 29.31 -16.50 3.02
CA ASP A 212 30.63 -15.96 3.32
C ASP A 212 30.51 -14.87 4.39
N GLU A 213 29.53 -13.96 4.27
CA GLU A 213 29.25 -12.93 5.28
C GLU A 213 28.91 -13.53 6.65
N PHE A 214 28.16 -14.64 6.71
CA PHE A 214 27.92 -15.34 7.98
C PHE A 214 29.18 -15.98 8.55
N LYS A 215 30.05 -16.53 7.70
CA LYS A 215 31.30 -17.17 8.10
C LYS A 215 32.31 -16.15 8.62
N ASP A 216 32.41 -15.00 7.97
CA ASP A 216 33.35 -13.93 8.30
C ASP A 216 32.79 -12.98 9.39
N MET A 217 31.59 -13.28 9.91
CA MET A 217 30.87 -12.46 10.90
C MET A 217 30.58 -11.03 10.42
N GLU A 218 30.31 -10.91 9.13
CA GLU A 218 29.96 -9.68 8.41
C GLU A 218 28.46 -9.58 8.09
N ALA A 219 27.64 -10.55 8.54
CA ALA A 219 26.20 -10.52 8.35
C ALA A 219 25.56 -9.22 8.89
N SER A 220 24.60 -8.70 8.13
CA SER A 220 23.84 -7.49 8.45
C SER A 220 22.83 -7.77 9.55
N LEU A 221 22.90 -7.00 10.64
CA LEU A 221 21.93 -7.01 11.72
C LEU A 221 21.01 -5.79 11.57
N ARG A 222 19.70 -6.02 11.61
CA ARG A 222 18.70 -4.96 11.54
C ARG A 222 17.78 -5.05 12.74
N ALA A 223 17.39 -3.90 13.26
CA ALA A 223 16.37 -3.77 14.28
C ALA A 223 15.41 -2.65 13.90
N SER A 224 14.13 -2.84 14.16
CA SER A 224 13.13 -1.80 14.00
C SER A 224 12.19 -1.74 15.20
N TYR A 225 11.69 -0.56 15.49
CA TYR A 225 10.76 -0.29 16.57
C TYR A 225 9.75 0.74 16.10
N GLN A 226 8.46 0.45 16.30
CA GLN A 226 7.36 1.33 15.99
C GLN A 226 6.55 1.62 17.25
N HIS A 227 6.41 2.90 17.55
CA HIS A 227 5.57 3.40 18.64
C HIS A 227 4.37 4.15 18.06
N ASN A 228 3.17 3.63 18.30
CA ASN A 228 1.92 4.24 17.86
C ASN A 228 1.30 5.06 19.01
N THR A 229 0.99 6.32 18.73
CA THR A 229 0.27 7.23 19.64
C THR A 229 -0.98 7.78 18.94
N GLU A 230 -1.87 8.40 19.70
CA GLU A 230 -3.02 9.15 19.18
C GLU A 230 -2.62 10.32 18.28
N ASN A 231 -1.40 10.84 18.42
CA ASN A 231 -0.90 12.01 17.70
C ASN A 231 -0.06 11.65 16.47
N GLY A 232 0.22 10.37 16.25
CA GLY A 232 1.07 9.89 15.16
C GLY A 232 1.88 8.65 15.52
N ARG A 233 2.72 8.22 14.58
CA ARG A 233 3.48 6.97 14.64
C ARG A 233 4.96 7.27 14.48
N LEU A 234 5.75 6.93 15.49
CA LEU A 234 7.20 6.97 15.44
C LEU A 234 7.71 5.61 14.95
N TYR A 235 8.62 5.63 13.98
CA TYR A 235 9.33 4.46 13.49
C TYR A 235 10.83 4.71 13.54
N LEU A 236 11.55 3.81 14.19
CA LEU A 236 13.00 3.79 14.28
C LEU A 236 13.50 2.50 13.65
N SER A 237 14.53 2.56 12.83
CA SER A 237 15.24 1.37 12.39
C SER A 237 16.74 1.59 12.33
N GLY A 238 17.50 0.55 12.67
CA GLY A 238 18.94 0.54 12.55
C GLY A 238 19.40 -0.68 11.78
N THR A 239 20.43 -0.50 10.96
CA THR A 239 21.15 -1.58 10.29
C THR A 239 22.63 -1.43 10.56
N SER A 240 23.27 -2.55 10.86
CA SER A 240 24.71 -2.66 11.08
C SER A 240 25.23 -3.83 10.26
N GLN A 241 26.10 -3.55 9.29
CA GLN A 241 26.85 -4.57 8.57
C GLN A 241 28.33 -4.27 8.72
N ARG A 242 29.05 -5.18 9.38
CA ARG A 242 30.48 -5.00 9.67
C ARG A 242 31.24 -4.83 8.36
N ASP A 243 32.20 -3.90 8.37
CA ASP A 243 33.07 -3.57 7.23
C ASP A 243 32.37 -3.15 5.93
N SER A 244 31.07 -2.82 6.03
CA SER A 244 30.25 -2.36 4.90
C SER A 244 29.57 -1.02 5.21
N TYR A 245 28.54 -1.01 6.06
CA TYR A 245 27.84 0.23 6.41
C TYR A 245 27.06 0.14 7.73
N TYR A 246 26.76 1.31 8.27
CA TYR A 246 25.83 1.51 9.38
C TYR A 246 24.79 2.54 8.95
N SER A 247 23.52 2.26 9.20
CA SER A 247 22.43 3.20 8.90
C SER A 247 21.46 3.29 10.07
N LEU A 248 21.05 4.50 10.41
CA LEU A 248 19.97 4.76 11.34
C LEU A 248 18.90 5.58 10.64
N ASN A 249 17.65 5.14 10.75
CA ASN A 249 16.49 5.82 10.23
C ASN A 249 15.53 6.12 11.38
N ALA A 250 15.03 7.35 11.42
CA ALA A 250 13.97 7.77 12.30
C ALA A 250 12.92 8.51 11.47
N SER A 251 11.66 8.14 11.61
CA SER A 251 10.55 8.82 10.96
C SER A 251 9.38 8.96 11.93
N TRP A 252 8.68 10.07 11.84
CA TRP A 252 7.45 10.30 12.57
C TRP A 252 6.37 10.69 11.58
N ASN A 253 5.27 9.95 11.57
CA ASN A 253 4.14 10.17 10.67
C ASN A 253 2.92 10.55 11.50
N GLY A 254 2.42 11.76 11.28
CA GLY A 254 1.23 12.28 11.94
C GLY A 254 0.58 13.34 11.07
N SER A 255 -0.47 13.96 11.58
CA SER A 255 -1.18 15.02 10.90
C SER A 255 -1.63 16.07 11.90
N PHE A 256 -1.82 17.29 11.39
CA PHE A 256 -2.27 18.43 12.17
C PHE A 256 -3.44 19.07 11.45
N THR A 257 -4.54 19.27 12.16
CA THR A 257 -5.71 19.96 11.63
C THR A 257 -6.00 21.18 12.48
N ALA A 258 -6.10 22.33 11.84
CA ALA A 258 -6.52 23.59 12.44
C ALA A 258 -7.76 24.14 11.71
N THR A 259 -8.75 24.56 12.48
CA THR A 259 -9.95 25.23 12.00
C THR A 259 -10.26 26.42 12.91
N ARG A 260 -11.32 27.18 12.58
CA ARG A 260 -11.83 28.23 13.48
C ARG A 260 -12.30 27.71 14.85
N HIS A 261 -12.51 26.40 14.98
CA HIS A 261 -13.00 25.75 16.20
C HIS A 261 -11.86 25.19 17.08
N GLY A 262 -10.61 25.25 16.62
CA GLY A 262 -9.45 24.77 17.37
C GLY A 262 -8.45 24.04 16.49
N ALA A 263 -7.44 23.46 17.12
CA ALA A 263 -6.42 22.69 16.44
C ALA A 263 -5.95 21.50 17.28
N ALA A 264 -5.63 20.39 16.61
CA ALA A 264 -5.09 19.19 17.25
C ALA A 264 -4.16 18.42 16.29
N PHE A 265 -3.18 17.74 16.89
CA PHE A 265 -2.45 16.66 16.24
C PHE A 265 -3.32 15.40 16.26
N HIS A 266 -3.12 14.53 15.28
CA HIS A 266 -3.79 13.25 15.16
C HIS A 266 -2.97 12.29 14.29
N ASP A 267 -3.32 11.00 14.33
CA ASP A 267 -2.74 10.00 13.43
C ASP A 267 -2.92 10.41 11.94
N TYR A 268 -2.05 9.89 11.08
CA TYR A 268 -1.95 10.28 9.68
C TYR A 268 -3.31 10.22 8.95
N SER A 269 -3.67 11.29 8.23
CA SER A 269 -4.78 11.27 7.26
C SER A 269 -4.31 11.80 5.91
N GLY A 270 -4.69 11.15 4.82
CA GLY A 270 -4.44 11.64 3.47
C GLY A 270 -5.14 12.98 3.20
N SER A 271 -4.71 13.71 2.17
CA SER A 271 -5.31 14.99 1.79
C SER A 271 -6.77 14.87 1.33
N ALA A 272 -7.13 13.73 0.72
CA ALA A 272 -8.49 13.40 0.30
C ALA A 272 -9.33 12.75 1.41
N ASP A 273 -8.71 12.36 2.53
CA ASP A 273 -9.43 11.72 3.62
C ASP A 273 -10.30 12.75 4.34
N SER A 274 -11.58 12.41 4.52
CA SER A 274 -12.43 13.17 5.41
C SER A 274 -12.01 12.92 6.87
N ARG A 275 -12.15 13.94 7.72
CA ARG A 275 -11.74 13.88 9.13
C ARG A 275 -12.74 14.64 9.99
N PHE A 276 -12.77 14.30 11.27
CA PHE A 276 -13.79 14.82 12.17
C PHE A 276 -13.16 15.45 13.41
N MET A 277 -13.37 16.76 13.56
CA MET A 277 -12.95 17.52 14.73
C MET A 277 -14.03 17.46 15.80
N ILE A 278 -13.63 17.00 16.97
CA ILE A 278 -14.43 16.96 18.18
C ILE A 278 -13.97 18.06 19.12
N ASP A 279 -14.92 18.85 19.59
CA ASP A 279 -14.74 19.83 20.65
C ASP A 279 -15.49 19.33 21.90
N ALA A 280 -14.74 18.98 22.93
CA ALA A 280 -15.24 18.47 24.19
C ALA A 280 -15.41 19.55 25.26
N ASP A 281 -15.68 20.80 24.87
CA ASP A 281 -15.92 21.94 25.77
C ASP A 281 -14.79 22.12 26.79
N GLY A 282 -13.56 21.99 26.31
CA GLY A 282 -12.35 22.09 27.12
C GLY A 282 -11.99 20.84 27.93
N ALA A 283 -12.73 19.73 27.85
CA ALA A 283 -12.37 18.48 28.52
C ALA A 283 -11.21 17.76 27.83
N GLU A 284 -10.07 17.67 28.52
CA GLU A 284 -8.88 16.99 28.05
C GLU A 284 -8.96 15.47 28.25
N ASP A 285 -8.12 14.73 27.53
CA ASP A 285 -7.94 13.30 27.67
C ASP A 285 -9.20 12.45 27.44
N ILE A 286 -10.14 12.97 26.63
CA ILE A 286 -11.35 12.24 26.26
C ILE A 286 -11.03 11.26 25.13
N PRO A 287 -11.13 9.93 25.36
CA PRO A 287 -10.82 8.93 24.36
C PRO A 287 -11.93 8.84 23.31
N LEU A 288 -11.54 9.00 22.05
CA LEU A 288 -12.43 8.97 20.89
C LEU A 288 -12.17 7.69 20.06
N ASN A 289 -13.24 7.07 19.59
CA ASN A 289 -13.19 5.94 18.64
C ASN A 289 -12.21 4.82 19.06
N ASN A 290 -12.41 4.26 20.27
CA ASN A 290 -11.55 3.22 20.87
C ASN A 290 -10.09 3.65 21.08
N LYS A 291 -9.87 4.86 21.64
CA LYS A 291 -8.55 5.46 21.91
C LYS A 291 -7.67 5.66 20.67
N ARG A 292 -8.28 5.72 19.47
CA ARG A 292 -7.54 6.07 18.24
C ARG A 292 -7.26 7.57 18.13
N ALA A 293 -8.01 8.38 18.85
CA ALA A 293 -7.77 9.80 19.03
C ALA A 293 -8.12 10.18 20.47
N VAL A 294 -7.52 11.26 20.96
CA VAL A 294 -7.76 11.80 22.30
C VAL A 294 -7.87 13.32 22.20
N THR A 295 -8.70 13.94 23.02
CA THR A 295 -8.77 15.41 23.08
C THR A 295 -7.55 15.98 23.78
N ASN A 296 -6.99 17.06 23.22
CA ASN A 296 -5.86 17.76 23.81
C ASN A 296 -6.30 18.63 25.01
N ARG A 297 -5.33 19.35 25.61
CA ARG A 297 -5.56 20.29 26.74
C ARG A 297 -6.64 21.35 26.53
N TYR A 298 -7.04 21.61 25.28
CA TYR A 298 -8.10 22.57 24.93
C TYR A 298 -9.45 21.87 24.67
N GLY A 299 -9.53 20.56 24.91
CA GLY A 299 -10.69 19.74 24.60
C GLY A 299 -10.88 19.44 23.11
N ILE A 300 -9.87 19.68 22.27
CA ILE A 300 -9.98 19.45 20.83
C ILE A 300 -9.32 18.12 20.47
N GLY A 301 -10.06 17.24 19.80
CA GLY A 301 -9.56 15.97 19.24
C GLY A 301 -9.93 15.85 17.77
N VAL A 302 -9.13 15.15 16.98
CA VAL A 302 -9.44 14.90 15.56
C VAL A 302 -9.38 13.41 15.28
N ILE A 303 -10.47 12.88 14.72
CA ILE A 303 -10.58 11.51 14.25
C ILE A 303 -10.21 11.50 12.76
N PRO A 304 -9.07 10.90 12.39
CA PRO A 304 -8.64 10.84 10.99
C PRO A 304 -9.39 9.76 10.20
N SER A 305 -9.28 9.84 8.86
CA SER A 305 -9.68 8.81 7.90
C SER A 305 -11.11 8.30 8.09
N VAL A 306 -12.06 9.23 8.23
CA VAL A 306 -13.49 8.94 8.20
C VAL A 306 -13.91 8.65 6.76
N SER A 307 -14.75 7.64 6.57
CA SER A 307 -15.21 7.26 5.23
C SER A 307 -16.07 8.35 4.59
N SER A 308 -15.69 8.77 3.39
CA SER A 308 -16.43 9.74 2.59
C SER A 308 -17.71 9.12 2.01
N TYR A 309 -18.77 9.91 1.90
CA TYR A 309 -20.08 9.56 1.32
C TYR A 309 -20.83 8.43 2.04
N ILE A 310 -20.36 8.03 3.23
CA ILE A 310 -20.97 7.00 4.07
C ILE A 310 -21.30 7.61 5.42
N THR A 311 -22.53 7.38 5.89
CA THR A 311 -22.93 7.76 7.24
C THR A 311 -22.13 6.97 8.26
N THR A 312 -21.33 7.67 9.04
CA THR A 312 -20.46 7.09 10.07
C THR A 312 -20.92 7.57 11.44
N SER A 313 -20.98 6.65 12.40
CA SER A 313 -21.21 6.97 13.81
C SER A 313 -19.90 6.96 14.56
N LEU A 314 -19.59 8.07 15.22
CA LEU A 314 -18.41 8.28 16.03
C LEU A 314 -18.82 8.23 17.49
N SER A 315 -18.19 7.36 18.27
CA SER A 315 -18.51 7.19 19.68
C SER A 315 -17.35 7.61 20.59
N VAL A 316 -17.69 8.23 21.71
CA VAL A 316 -16.80 8.47 22.84
C VAL A 316 -16.72 7.21 23.69
N ASP A 317 -15.53 6.80 24.12
CA ASP A 317 -15.36 5.64 24.99
C ASP A 317 -15.63 6.03 26.45
N THR A 318 -16.89 5.99 26.85
CA THR A 318 -17.38 6.41 28.17
C THR A 318 -16.77 5.62 29.33
N ARG A 319 -16.19 4.44 29.07
CA ARG A 319 -15.55 3.59 30.10
C ARG A 319 -14.18 4.09 30.53
N ASN A 320 -13.57 4.96 29.74
CA ASN A 320 -12.22 5.46 29.94
C ASN A 320 -12.21 6.99 30.09
N LEU A 321 -13.31 7.58 30.55
CA LEU A 321 -13.39 9.03 30.82
C LEU A 321 -12.60 9.39 32.09
N PRO A 322 -12.04 10.61 32.15
CA PRO A 322 -11.54 11.17 33.41
C PRO A 322 -12.62 11.17 34.49
N GLU A 323 -12.24 10.92 35.76
CA GLU A 323 -13.18 10.73 36.89
C GLU A 323 -14.14 11.91 37.14
N ASN A 324 -13.80 13.10 36.65
CA ASN A 324 -14.55 14.34 36.83
C ASN A 324 -15.25 14.82 35.55
N VAL A 325 -15.41 13.95 34.53
CA VAL A 325 -16.05 14.31 33.26
C VAL A 325 -17.23 13.39 32.98
N ASP A 326 -18.37 13.99 32.66
CA ASP A 326 -19.55 13.30 32.15
C ASP A 326 -19.94 13.85 30.77
N ILE A 327 -20.54 13.02 29.92
CA ILE A 327 -20.88 13.36 28.54
C ILE A 327 -22.31 12.96 28.25
N GLU A 328 -23.13 13.92 27.85
CA GLU A 328 -24.57 13.73 27.61
C GLU A 328 -24.83 12.92 26.32
N ASN A 329 -24.16 13.28 25.23
CA ASN A 329 -24.27 12.61 23.93
C ASN A 329 -22.94 11.94 23.58
N SER A 330 -22.87 10.63 23.75
CA SER A 330 -21.65 9.85 23.49
C SER A 330 -21.50 9.38 22.03
N VAL A 331 -22.51 9.61 21.19
CA VAL A 331 -22.52 9.18 19.78
C VAL A 331 -22.90 10.35 18.87
N ILE A 332 -22.08 10.57 17.83
CA ILE A 332 -22.30 11.56 16.78
C ILE A 332 -22.38 10.82 15.44
N THR A 333 -23.45 11.03 14.69
CA THR A 333 -23.64 10.42 13.37
C THR A 333 -23.58 11.51 12.29
N THR A 334 -22.74 11.31 11.27
CA THR A 334 -22.57 12.29 10.18
C THR A 334 -22.18 11.63 8.86
N THR A 335 -22.35 12.36 7.76
CA THR A 335 -21.91 11.98 6.42
C THR A 335 -20.99 13.09 5.89
N LEU A 336 -19.75 12.75 5.59
CA LEU A 336 -18.75 13.70 5.11
C LEU A 336 -18.49 13.50 3.61
N THR A 337 -18.20 14.58 2.90
CA THR A 337 -17.66 14.48 1.53
C THR A 337 -16.15 14.27 1.57
N GLU A 338 -15.56 13.92 0.43
CA GLU A 338 -14.11 13.80 0.29
C GLU A 338 -13.38 15.08 0.72
N GLY A 339 -12.32 14.95 1.49
CA GLY A 339 -11.53 16.05 2.06
C GLY A 339 -12.24 16.92 3.09
N ALA A 340 -13.50 16.66 3.44
CA ALA A 340 -14.24 17.47 4.39
C ALA A 340 -13.68 17.33 5.82
N ILE A 341 -13.67 18.45 6.55
CA ILE A 341 -13.41 18.49 7.98
C ILE A 341 -14.75 18.68 8.68
N GLY A 342 -15.35 17.59 9.14
CA GLY A 342 -16.55 17.66 9.97
C GLY A 342 -16.23 18.23 11.36
N TYR A 343 -17.21 18.86 11.98
CA TYR A 343 -17.10 19.38 13.34
C TYR A 343 -18.31 18.95 14.14
N ALA A 344 -18.09 18.51 15.38
CA ALA A 344 -19.13 18.41 16.38
C ALA A 344 -18.62 18.84 17.74
N LYS A 345 -19.54 19.45 18.50
CA LYS A 345 -19.36 19.75 19.90
C LYS A 345 -19.98 18.62 20.73
N LEU A 346 -19.25 18.15 21.73
CA LEU A 346 -19.74 17.27 22.79
C LEU A 346 -20.09 18.14 23.99
N ASP A 347 -21.32 18.00 24.48
CA ASP A 347 -21.72 18.64 25.74
C ASP A 347 -21.11 17.84 26.90
N THR A 348 -19.99 18.35 27.42
CA THR A 348 -19.28 17.75 28.56
C THR A 348 -19.59 18.53 29.83
N ARG A 349 -19.69 17.80 30.95
CA ARG A 349 -19.89 18.38 32.28
C ARG A 349 -18.69 18.02 33.14
N LYS A 350 -17.97 19.04 33.63
CA LYS A 350 -16.85 18.88 34.55
C LYS A 350 -17.34 19.03 35.99
N GLY A 351 -17.17 18.00 36.81
CA GLY A 351 -17.52 18.03 38.23
C GLY A 351 -17.69 16.65 38.84
N TYR A 352 -17.85 16.61 40.16
CA TYR A 352 -18.16 15.38 40.88
C TYR A 352 -19.61 14.97 40.64
N GLN A 353 -19.83 13.70 40.31
CA GLN A 353 -21.16 13.11 40.26
C GLN A 353 -21.60 12.74 41.69
N ILE A 354 -22.71 13.33 42.14
CA ILE A 354 -23.31 13.03 43.43
C ILE A 354 -24.71 12.48 43.18
N ILE A 355 -24.96 11.26 43.66
CA ILE A 355 -26.32 10.70 43.72
C ILE A 355 -26.84 10.95 45.12
N GLY A 356 -27.70 11.96 45.26
CA GLY A 356 -28.38 12.30 46.51
C GLY A 356 -29.82 11.79 46.51
N VAL A 357 -30.22 11.08 47.57
CA VAL A 357 -31.64 10.78 47.81
C VAL A 357 -32.23 11.94 48.62
N ILE A 358 -33.06 12.75 47.97
CA ILE A 358 -33.84 13.79 48.66
C ILE A 358 -35.04 13.10 49.31
N ARG A 359 -35.17 13.23 50.64
CA ARG A 359 -36.30 12.71 51.42
C ARG A 359 -37.15 13.85 51.95
#